data_AF-A0A428XHA1-F1
#
_entry.id   AF-A0A428XHA1-F1
#
_cell.length_a   1.000
_cell.length_b   1.000
_cell.length_c   1.000
_cell.angle_alpha   90.00
_cell.angle_beta   90.00
_cell.angle_gamma   90.00
#
_symmetry.space_group_name_H-M   'P 1'
#
loop_
_entity.id
_entity.type
_entity.pdbx_description
1 polymer ?
#
loop_
_entity_poly.entity_id
_entity_poly.type
_entity_poly.pdbx_seq_one_letter_code
_entity_poly.pdbx_strand_id
1 'polypeptide(L)'
;MSDEQDFLDSYDPAAFAPVAVTVDVVALTIRDSRLHVLLVERGGHPFAGWRALPGGFVHAETLDAAARRELAEETGLRPGEGVLDRVHLEQLRSYGDPGRDPRMRVISVAYLAFAPSLPDPRAGGDAAGACWAPVDEAGDLAFDHAEILADGLERARSKLEYTPLATAFVGTDFTISELRAVYAAVWGEELHAGNFHRKVLSVPGFVESTGVTAVRGGERGGPRARLYRAGDARLLHPALLRPTREEGVR
;
A
#
# COMPACT_ATOMS: atom_id res chain seq x y z
N MET A 1 -30.49 -28.43 -21.01
CA MET A 1 -29.97 -28.79 -19.68
C MET A 1 -29.16 -30.08 -19.67
N SER A 2 -29.31 -31.02 -20.63
CA SER A 2 -28.46 -32.23 -20.69
C SER A 2 -27.07 -31.98 -21.31
N ASP A 3 -26.98 -31.21 -22.38
CA ASP A 3 -25.73 -30.98 -23.14
C ASP A 3 -24.60 -30.34 -22.30
N GLU A 4 -24.94 -29.39 -21.43
CA GLU A 4 -23.97 -28.73 -20.56
C GLU A 4 -23.47 -29.65 -19.43
N GLN A 5 -24.35 -30.47 -18.84
CA GLN A 5 -23.97 -31.42 -17.80
C GLN A 5 -23.09 -32.53 -18.38
N ASP A 6 -23.45 -33.06 -19.56
CA ASP A 6 -22.67 -34.08 -20.26
C ASP A 6 -21.26 -33.57 -20.63
N PHE A 7 -21.15 -32.30 -21.03
CA PHE A 7 -19.86 -31.65 -21.25
C PHE A 7 -19.04 -31.53 -19.96
N LEU A 8 -19.62 -31.03 -18.87
CA LEU A 8 -18.91 -30.87 -17.60
C LEU A 8 -18.45 -32.21 -17.01
N ASP A 9 -19.26 -33.26 -17.15
CA ASP A 9 -18.93 -34.61 -16.69
C ASP A 9 -17.80 -35.27 -17.52
N SER A 10 -17.62 -34.84 -18.77
CA SER A 10 -16.56 -35.33 -19.67
C SER A 10 -15.33 -34.43 -19.72
N TYR A 11 -15.36 -33.26 -19.08
CA TYR A 11 -14.23 -32.34 -19.05
C TYR A 11 -13.09 -32.89 -18.17
N ASP A 12 -11.90 -33.02 -18.75
CA ASP A 12 -10.68 -33.38 -18.01
C ASP A 12 -9.97 -32.11 -17.49
N PRO A 13 -10.05 -31.80 -16.18
CA PRO A 13 -9.37 -30.64 -15.62
C PRO A 13 -7.83 -30.75 -15.66
N ALA A 14 -7.28 -31.94 -15.91
CA ALA A 14 -5.84 -32.17 -16.05
C ALA A 14 -5.34 -32.05 -17.50
N ALA A 15 -6.20 -31.71 -18.47
CA ALA A 15 -5.82 -31.53 -19.87
C ALA A 15 -4.77 -30.43 -20.09
N PHE A 16 -4.60 -29.51 -19.12
CA PHE A 16 -3.59 -28.47 -19.12
C PHE A 16 -2.65 -28.63 -17.91
N ALA A 17 -1.38 -28.25 -18.09
CA ALA A 17 -0.43 -28.26 -16.98
C ALA A 17 -0.92 -27.34 -15.84
N PRO A 18 -0.93 -27.83 -14.59
CA PRO A 18 -1.43 -27.04 -13.47
C PRO A 18 -0.52 -25.84 -13.21
N VAL A 19 -1.14 -24.72 -12.86
CA VAL A 19 -0.48 -23.49 -12.44
C VAL A 19 -0.94 -23.19 -11.02
N ALA A 20 0.00 -22.84 -10.14
CA ALA A 20 -0.35 -22.38 -8.80
C ALA A 20 -0.61 -20.88 -8.80
N VAL A 21 -1.54 -20.43 -7.96
CA VAL A 21 -1.83 -19.01 -7.77
C VAL A 21 -1.41 -18.60 -6.37
N THR A 22 -0.72 -17.46 -6.29
CA THR A 22 -0.30 -16.82 -5.05
C THR A 22 -0.83 -15.39 -5.00
N VAL A 23 -0.88 -14.81 -3.81
CA VAL A 23 -1.03 -13.38 -3.63
C VAL A 23 0.16 -12.84 -2.85
N ASP A 24 0.63 -11.66 -3.22
CA ASP A 24 1.68 -10.93 -2.51
C ASP A 24 1.17 -9.51 -2.17
N VAL A 25 1.41 -9.04 -0.95
CA VAL A 25 0.87 -7.77 -0.45
C VAL A 25 2.00 -6.77 -0.22
N VAL A 26 2.01 -5.70 -1.01
CA VAL A 26 2.80 -4.50 -0.72
C VAL A 26 2.05 -3.69 0.32
N ALA A 27 2.33 -3.95 1.60
CA ALA A 27 1.75 -3.18 2.69
C ALA A 27 2.65 -2.00 3.05
N LEU A 28 2.09 -0.79 2.97
CA LEU A 28 2.79 0.48 3.15
C LEU A 28 2.14 1.30 4.27
N THR A 29 2.97 1.89 5.12
CA THR A 29 2.54 2.82 6.18
C THR A 29 3.61 3.87 6.45
N ILE A 30 3.27 4.93 7.19
CA ILE A 30 4.23 5.95 7.60
C ILE A 30 4.57 5.73 9.07
N ARG A 31 5.87 5.55 9.34
CA ARG A 31 6.44 5.40 10.69
C ARG A 31 7.67 6.29 10.78
N ASP A 32 7.83 6.98 11.90
CA ASP A 32 8.95 7.91 12.13
C ASP A 32 9.20 8.87 10.95
N SER A 33 8.10 9.41 10.40
CA SER A 33 8.08 10.31 9.23
C SER A 33 8.67 9.73 7.93
N ARG A 34 8.87 8.42 7.83
CA ARG A 34 9.34 7.70 6.63
C ARG A 34 8.30 6.69 6.15
N LEU A 35 8.22 6.50 4.83
CA LEU A 35 7.44 5.41 4.26
C LEU A 35 8.12 4.08 4.57
N HIS A 36 7.36 3.17 5.16
CA HIS A 36 7.79 1.82 5.50
C HIS A 36 6.98 0.78 4.73
N VAL A 37 7.62 -0.35 4.45
CA VAL A 37 7.02 -1.56 3.88
C VAL A 37 7.08 -2.70 4.90
N LEU A 38 6.02 -3.52 4.92
CA LEU A 38 6.01 -4.76 5.69
C LEU A 38 6.82 -5.83 4.96
N LEU A 39 7.80 -6.42 5.64
CA LEU A 39 8.61 -7.50 5.11
C LEU A 39 8.63 -8.67 6.08
N VAL A 40 8.63 -9.88 5.52
CA VAL A 40 8.75 -11.15 6.24
C VAL A 40 10.09 -11.79 5.91
N GLU A 41 10.69 -12.50 6.85
CA GLU A 41 11.87 -13.33 6.61
C GLU A 41 11.42 -14.77 6.34
N ARG A 42 11.77 -15.30 5.17
CA ARG A 42 11.37 -16.65 4.76
C ARG A 42 12.10 -17.72 5.59
N GLY A 43 11.38 -18.54 6.34
CA GLY A 43 11.99 -19.68 7.05
C GLY A 43 12.29 -20.89 6.18
N GLY A 44 11.67 -21.00 5.00
CA GLY A 44 11.78 -22.17 4.11
C GLY A 44 12.31 -21.87 2.71
N HIS A 45 12.84 -22.90 2.04
CA HIS A 45 13.24 -22.83 0.64
C HIS A 45 12.04 -22.67 -0.31
N PRO A 46 12.23 -22.07 -1.49
CA PRO A 46 13.44 -21.37 -1.97
C PRO A 46 13.65 -20.03 -1.22
N PHE A 47 14.83 -19.43 -1.36
CA PHE A 47 15.17 -18.15 -0.70
C PHE A 47 15.02 -18.16 0.83
N ALA A 48 15.37 -19.26 1.50
CA ALA A 48 15.39 -19.30 2.97
C ALA A 48 16.35 -18.22 3.52
N GLY A 49 15.91 -17.49 4.56
CA GLY A 49 16.62 -16.36 5.17
C GLY A 49 16.53 -15.04 4.39
N TRP A 50 15.89 -15.02 3.22
CA TRP A 50 15.67 -13.78 2.48
C TRP A 50 14.42 -13.06 2.96
N ARG A 51 14.41 -11.74 2.83
CA ARG A 51 13.21 -10.93 3.02
C ARG A 51 12.27 -11.11 1.83
N ALA A 52 10.97 -11.03 2.09
CA ALA A 52 9.92 -11.12 1.09
C ALA A 52 8.75 -10.20 1.46
N LEU A 53 7.90 -9.90 0.49
CA LEU A 53 6.57 -9.37 0.77
C LEU A 53 5.74 -10.48 1.46
N PRO A 54 4.81 -10.10 2.37
CA PRO A 54 3.75 -10.99 2.84
C PRO A 54 3.01 -11.61 1.67
N GLY A 55 2.83 -12.92 1.69
CA GLY A 55 2.18 -13.61 0.60
C GLY A 55 2.18 -15.11 0.73
N GLY A 56 1.29 -15.74 -0.04
CA GLY A 56 1.06 -17.17 0.06
C GLY A 56 0.14 -17.69 -1.04
N PHE A 57 -0.09 -18.99 -1.04
CA PHE A 57 -0.93 -19.66 -2.02
C PHE A 57 -2.41 -19.38 -1.77
N VAL A 58 -3.18 -19.27 -2.87
CA VAL A 58 -4.63 -19.13 -2.80
C VAL A 58 -5.24 -20.50 -2.51
N HIS A 59 -6.14 -20.56 -1.53
CA HIS A 59 -6.88 -21.77 -1.16
C HIS A 59 -8.29 -21.78 -1.80
N ALA A 60 -9.27 -22.41 -1.14
CA ALA A 60 -10.69 -22.32 -1.51
C ALA A 60 -11.30 -20.96 -1.10
N GLU A 61 -10.73 -19.88 -1.61
CA GLU A 61 -11.07 -18.49 -1.27
C GLU A 61 -10.92 -17.55 -2.49
N THR A 62 -11.42 -16.32 -2.40
CA THR A 62 -11.19 -15.31 -3.44
C THR A 62 -9.80 -14.70 -3.31
N LEU A 63 -9.29 -14.08 -4.38
CA LEU A 63 -8.00 -13.36 -4.35
C LEU A 63 -8.00 -12.25 -3.28
N ASP A 64 -9.09 -11.50 -3.17
CA ASP A 64 -9.25 -10.45 -2.16
C ASP A 64 -9.26 -11.02 -0.73
N ALA A 65 -9.88 -12.19 -0.54
CA ALA A 65 -9.89 -12.89 0.75
C ALA A 65 -8.49 -13.40 1.10
N ALA A 66 -7.77 -14.00 0.14
CA ALA A 66 -6.39 -14.44 0.31
C ALA A 66 -5.48 -13.26 0.68
N ALA A 67 -5.55 -12.13 -0.03
CA ALA A 67 -4.71 -10.96 0.27
C ALA A 67 -4.98 -10.40 1.67
N ARG A 68 -6.25 -10.40 2.12
CA ARG A 68 -6.61 -9.99 3.48
C ARG A 68 -6.11 -10.99 4.53
N ARG A 69 -6.19 -12.29 4.24
CA ARG A 69 -5.69 -13.36 5.11
C ARG A 69 -4.17 -13.26 5.27
N GLU A 70 -3.41 -13.18 4.18
CA GLU A 70 -1.94 -13.04 4.23
C GLU A 70 -1.52 -11.78 4.99
N LEU A 71 -2.19 -10.63 4.74
CA LEU A 71 -1.92 -9.41 5.50
C LEU A 71 -2.23 -9.58 7.00
N ALA A 72 -3.34 -10.24 7.33
CA ALA A 72 -3.79 -10.47 8.70
C ALA A 72 -2.87 -11.41 9.49
N GLU A 73 -2.37 -12.48 8.86
CA GLU A 73 -1.45 -13.44 9.46
C GLU A 73 -0.15 -12.76 9.91
N GLU A 74 0.44 -11.90 9.06
CA GLU A 74 1.72 -11.24 9.35
C GLU A 74 1.60 -10.02 10.27
N THR A 75 0.49 -9.29 10.21
CA THR A 75 0.26 -8.10 11.05
C THR A 75 -0.49 -8.41 12.35
N GLY A 76 -1.00 -9.63 12.50
CA GLY A 76 -1.90 -10.01 13.58
C GLY A 76 -3.25 -9.29 13.57
N LEU A 77 -3.61 -8.62 12.47
CA LEU A 77 -4.89 -7.92 12.29
C LEU A 77 -6.02 -8.95 12.20
N ARG A 78 -7.01 -8.91 13.10
CA ARG A 78 -8.19 -9.78 12.98
C ARG A 78 -9.25 -9.16 12.06
N PRO A 79 -9.95 -9.95 11.23
CA PRO A 79 -11.15 -9.47 10.55
C PRO A 79 -12.14 -8.84 11.54
N GLY A 80 -12.58 -7.61 11.26
CA GLY A 80 -13.51 -6.86 12.13
C GLY A 80 -12.87 -6.01 13.22
N GLU A 81 -11.55 -6.08 13.43
CA GLU A 81 -10.81 -5.03 14.14
C GLU A 81 -10.64 -3.89 13.14
N GLY A 82 -11.47 -2.83 13.25
CA GLY A 82 -11.73 -1.79 12.25
C GLY A 82 -10.55 -1.00 11.66
N VAL A 83 -9.31 -1.42 11.90
CA VAL A 83 -8.11 -1.04 11.15
C VAL A 83 -8.17 -1.60 9.73
N LEU A 84 -8.57 -2.86 9.51
CA LEU A 84 -8.65 -3.47 8.17
C LEU A 84 -9.67 -2.78 7.24
N ASP A 85 -10.75 -2.23 7.81
CA ASP A 85 -11.76 -1.48 7.05
C ASP A 85 -11.25 -0.09 6.60
N ARG A 86 -10.18 0.40 7.23
CA ARG A 86 -9.51 1.66 6.89
C ARG A 86 -8.27 1.45 6.02
N VAL A 87 -7.94 0.20 5.69
CA VAL A 87 -6.86 -0.10 4.75
C VAL A 87 -7.37 0.12 3.33
N HIS A 88 -6.70 1.00 2.59
CA HIS A 88 -6.86 1.04 1.14
C HIS A 88 -6.20 -0.21 0.56
N LEU A 89 -7.00 -1.24 0.30
CA LEU A 89 -6.55 -2.48 -0.33
C LEU A 89 -7.04 -2.50 -1.78
N GLU A 90 -6.11 -2.57 -2.74
CA GLU A 90 -6.44 -2.70 -4.15
C GLU A 90 -5.52 -3.70 -4.85
N GLN A 91 -6.05 -4.38 -5.87
CA GLN A 91 -5.22 -5.19 -6.74
C GLN A 91 -4.25 -4.29 -7.52
N LEU A 92 -2.96 -4.64 -7.50
CA LEU A 92 -1.89 -3.89 -8.15
C LEU A 92 -1.72 -4.33 -9.60
N ARG A 93 -1.28 -5.59 -9.78
CA ARG A 93 -0.89 -6.23 -11.04
C ARG A 93 -0.77 -7.76 -10.84
N SER A 94 -0.84 -8.53 -11.92
CA SER A 94 -0.53 -9.96 -11.91
C SER A 94 0.85 -10.22 -12.53
N TYR A 95 1.65 -11.07 -11.88
CA TYR A 95 3.01 -11.44 -12.26
C TYR A 95 3.02 -12.93 -12.62
N GLY A 96 3.35 -13.21 -13.88
CA GLY A 96 3.22 -14.56 -14.43
C GLY A 96 4.41 -14.98 -15.29
N ASP A 97 5.58 -14.32 -15.12
CA ASP A 97 6.80 -14.75 -15.78
C ASP A 97 7.09 -16.22 -15.44
N PRO A 98 7.37 -17.10 -16.43
CA PRO A 98 7.55 -18.52 -16.18
C PRO A 98 8.69 -18.86 -15.20
N GLY A 99 9.70 -17.99 -15.07
CA GLY A 99 10.87 -18.17 -14.21
C GLY A 99 10.79 -17.45 -12.86
N ARG A 100 9.70 -16.74 -12.56
CA ARG A 100 9.58 -15.95 -11.31
C ARG A 100 9.70 -16.80 -10.04
N ASP A 101 9.23 -18.05 -10.12
CA ASP A 101 9.28 -19.00 -9.02
C ASP A 101 9.99 -20.28 -9.48
N PRO A 102 11.08 -20.71 -8.81
CA PRO A 102 11.86 -21.87 -9.24
C PRO A 102 11.14 -23.21 -8.99
N ARG A 103 10.01 -23.24 -8.27
CA ARG A 103 9.32 -24.48 -7.90
C ARG A 103 8.49 -25.04 -9.04
N MET A 104 7.71 -24.19 -9.70
CA MET A 104 6.76 -24.54 -10.76
C MET A 104 6.23 -23.27 -11.43
N ARG A 105 5.31 -23.40 -12.39
CA ARG A 105 4.59 -22.23 -12.88
C ARG A 105 3.70 -21.68 -11.77
N VAL A 106 4.05 -20.50 -11.27
CA VAL A 106 3.28 -19.75 -10.27
C VAL A 106 2.89 -18.40 -10.87
N ILE A 107 1.61 -18.03 -10.75
CA ILE A 107 1.13 -16.67 -11.00
C ILE A 107 0.89 -16.01 -9.66
N SER A 108 1.49 -14.85 -9.42
CA SER A 108 1.15 -14.02 -8.26
C SER A 108 0.21 -12.89 -8.67
N VAL A 109 -0.85 -12.69 -7.90
CA VAL A 109 -1.69 -11.49 -7.98
C VAL A 109 -1.31 -10.58 -6.82
N ALA A 110 -0.59 -9.51 -7.12
CA ALA A 110 -0.13 -8.60 -6.10
C ALA A 110 -1.22 -7.59 -5.71
N TYR A 111 -1.22 -7.20 -4.45
CA TYR A 111 -2.09 -6.20 -3.87
C TYR A 111 -1.27 -5.07 -3.24
N LEU A 112 -1.80 -3.85 -3.30
CA LEU A 112 -1.31 -2.71 -2.54
C LEU A 112 -2.23 -2.49 -1.34
N ALA A 113 -1.66 -2.54 -0.14
CA ALA A 113 -2.32 -2.14 1.09
C ALA A 113 -1.68 -0.84 1.60
N PHE A 114 -2.45 0.24 1.71
CA PHE A 114 -1.93 1.53 2.17
C PHE A 114 -2.83 2.12 3.25
N ALA A 115 -2.29 2.27 4.46
CA ALA A 115 -3.08 2.70 5.60
C ALA A 115 -2.24 3.37 6.69
N PRO A 116 -2.84 4.30 7.47
CA PRO A 116 -2.24 4.77 8.71
C PRO A 116 -2.22 3.66 9.76
N SER A 117 -1.22 3.69 10.63
CA SER A 117 -1.22 2.92 11.90
C SER A 117 -1.48 1.42 11.74
N LEU A 118 -0.93 0.80 10.68
CA LEU A 118 -0.89 -0.65 10.60
C LEU A 118 -0.13 -1.19 11.82
N PRO A 119 -0.64 -2.22 12.52
CA PRO A 119 -0.07 -2.66 13.78
C PRO A 119 1.34 -3.23 13.58
N ASP A 120 2.06 -3.36 14.69
CA ASP A 120 3.34 -4.04 14.67
C ASP A 120 3.13 -5.51 14.30
N PRO A 121 3.96 -6.04 13.39
CA PRO A 121 3.85 -7.41 12.95
C PRO A 121 4.05 -8.38 14.11
N ARG A 122 3.37 -9.52 14.03
CA ARG A 122 3.57 -10.61 14.98
C ARG A 122 4.49 -11.62 14.34
N ALA A 123 5.56 -12.01 15.02
CA ALA A 123 6.30 -13.20 14.62
C ALA A 123 5.40 -14.42 14.84
N GLY A 124 4.78 -14.94 13.78
CA GLY A 124 3.92 -16.13 13.83
C GLY A 124 4.03 -16.94 12.54
N GLY A 125 4.23 -18.26 12.65
CA GLY A 125 4.27 -19.19 11.52
C GLY A 125 5.67 -19.53 10.99
N ASP A 126 5.76 -19.85 9.69
CA ASP A 126 6.98 -20.26 8.98
C ASP A 126 7.94 -19.09 8.63
N ALA A 127 7.57 -17.86 8.98
CA ALA A 127 8.44 -16.70 8.84
C ALA A 127 9.34 -16.55 10.09
N ALA A 128 10.66 -16.42 9.88
CA ALA A 128 11.63 -16.24 10.97
C ALA A 128 11.48 -14.88 11.69
N GLY A 129 10.71 -13.96 11.10
CA GLY A 129 10.26 -12.70 11.70
C GLY A 129 9.57 -11.82 10.65
N ALA A 130 8.69 -10.93 11.09
CA ALA A 130 8.08 -9.90 10.25
C ALA A 130 8.42 -8.52 10.83
N CYS A 131 8.68 -7.53 9.98
CA CYS A 131 9.13 -6.20 10.40
C CYS A 131 8.70 -5.10 9.43
N TRP A 132 8.51 -3.90 9.97
CA TRP A 132 8.41 -2.67 9.17
C TRP A 132 9.82 -2.17 8.85
N ALA A 133 10.13 -2.02 7.56
CA ALA A 133 11.40 -1.48 7.09
C ALA A 133 11.17 -0.19 6.30
N PRO A 134 12.02 0.84 6.44
CA PRO A 134 12.02 1.95 5.50
C PRO A 134 12.14 1.42 4.06
N VAL A 135 11.38 1.99 3.13
CA VAL A 135 11.33 1.47 1.74
C VAL A 135 12.68 1.52 1.01
N ASP A 136 13.53 2.46 1.40
CA ASP A 136 14.91 2.63 0.94
C ASP A 136 15.90 1.68 1.64
N GLU A 137 15.45 0.95 2.67
CA GLU A 137 16.21 -0.05 3.43
C GLU A 137 15.59 -1.46 3.30
N ALA A 138 14.76 -1.69 2.28
CA ALA A 138 14.13 -2.99 2.05
C ALA A 138 15.16 -4.11 1.79
N GLY A 139 16.27 -3.78 1.12
CA GLY A 139 17.34 -4.71 0.76
C GLY A 139 16.96 -5.63 -0.40
N ASP A 140 17.71 -6.72 -0.56
CA ASP A 140 17.42 -7.75 -1.56
C ASP A 140 16.21 -8.58 -1.13
N LEU A 141 15.25 -8.72 -2.04
CA LEU A 141 13.99 -9.45 -1.80
C LEU A 141 13.98 -10.77 -2.58
N ALA A 142 13.32 -11.78 -2.01
CA ALA A 142 13.12 -13.08 -2.65
C ALA A 142 12.29 -12.96 -3.95
N PHE A 143 12.50 -13.92 -4.87
CA PHE A 143 11.76 -13.98 -6.14
C PHE A 143 11.88 -12.68 -6.95
N ASP A 144 10.76 -12.22 -7.52
CA ASP A 144 10.60 -10.94 -8.23
C ASP A 144 10.03 -9.83 -7.33
N HIS A 145 10.08 -9.99 -5.99
CA HIS A 145 9.41 -9.07 -5.05
C HIS A 145 9.96 -7.64 -5.09
N ALA A 146 11.21 -7.44 -5.56
CA ALA A 146 11.74 -6.10 -5.82
C ALA A 146 10.98 -5.36 -6.93
N GLU A 147 10.55 -6.07 -7.99
CA GLU A 147 9.69 -5.50 -9.04
C GLU A 147 8.30 -5.18 -8.47
N ILE A 148 7.72 -6.12 -7.72
CA ILE A 148 6.39 -5.94 -7.10
C ILE A 148 6.39 -4.73 -6.16
N LEU A 149 7.42 -4.58 -5.33
CA LEU A 149 7.57 -3.44 -4.44
C LEU A 149 7.71 -2.14 -5.23
N ALA A 150 8.55 -2.09 -6.27
CA ALA A 150 8.72 -0.89 -7.09
C ALA A 150 7.40 -0.45 -7.74
N ASP A 151 6.64 -1.39 -8.31
CA ASP A 151 5.31 -1.14 -8.88
C ASP A 151 4.32 -0.65 -7.81
N GLY A 152 4.34 -1.24 -6.62
CA GLY A 152 3.48 -0.85 -5.50
C GLY A 152 3.78 0.55 -4.98
N LEU A 153 5.06 0.93 -4.87
CA LEU A 153 5.48 2.28 -4.49
C LEU A 153 5.03 3.31 -5.52
N GLU A 154 5.22 3.03 -6.81
CA GLU A 154 4.78 3.95 -7.87
C GLU A 154 3.26 4.10 -7.88
N ARG A 155 2.52 3.01 -7.67
CA ARG A 155 1.07 3.07 -7.53
C ARG A 155 0.63 3.94 -6.36
N ALA A 156 1.23 3.76 -5.19
CA ALA A 156 0.92 4.54 -3.99
C ALA A 156 1.20 6.04 -4.22
N ARG A 157 2.37 6.37 -4.78
CA ARG A 157 2.76 7.75 -5.13
C ARG A 157 1.78 8.39 -6.11
N SER A 158 1.42 7.66 -7.16
CA SER A 158 0.45 8.12 -8.16
C SER A 158 -0.94 8.35 -7.55
N LYS A 159 -1.42 7.47 -6.65
CA LYS A 159 -2.72 7.65 -5.98
C LYS A 159 -2.81 8.96 -5.21
N LEU A 160 -1.72 9.41 -4.57
CA LEU A 160 -1.69 10.68 -3.86
C LEU A 160 -1.81 11.90 -4.77
N GLU A 161 -1.46 11.77 -6.06
CA GLU A 161 -1.57 12.88 -7.01
C GLU A 161 -3.05 13.20 -7.33
N TYR A 162 -3.92 12.19 -7.40
CA TYR A 162 -5.30 12.35 -7.88
C TYR A 162 -6.38 11.94 -6.87
N THR A 163 -6.04 11.49 -5.67
CA THR A 163 -7.02 11.14 -4.60
C THR A 163 -6.65 11.80 -3.27
N PRO A 164 -7.62 12.06 -2.38
CA PRO A 164 -7.38 12.65 -1.06
C PRO A 164 -6.75 11.66 -0.04
N LEU A 165 -6.22 10.51 -0.48
CA LEU A 165 -5.81 9.39 0.37
C LEU A 165 -4.80 9.77 1.46
N ALA A 166 -3.97 10.79 1.21
CA ALA A 166 -3.05 11.34 2.22
C ALA A 166 -3.75 11.86 3.48
N THR A 167 -5.01 12.29 3.40
CA THR A 167 -5.77 12.79 4.56
C THR A 167 -6.04 11.70 5.60
N ALA A 168 -6.06 10.42 5.19
CA ALA A 168 -6.18 9.31 6.12
C ALA A 168 -5.02 9.24 7.13
N PHE A 169 -3.86 9.84 6.80
CA PHE A 169 -2.63 9.76 7.59
C PHE A 169 -2.43 10.89 8.61
N VAL A 170 -3.28 11.92 8.61
CA VAL A 170 -3.07 13.15 9.42
C VAL A 170 -4.07 13.34 10.56
N GLY A 171 -4.93 12.36 10.85
CA GLY A 171 -5.95 12.48 11.90
C GLY A 171 -7.15 13.34 11.48
N THR A 172 -8.11 13.55 12.39
CA THR A 172 -9.38 14.26 12.07
C THR A 172 -9.17 15.75 11.79
N ASP A 173 -8.39 16.41 12.64
CA ASP A 173 -8.05 17.82 12.52
C ASP A 173 -6.53 17.94 12.37
N PHE A 174 -6.08 18.58 11.30
CA PHE A 174 -4.67 18.63 10.92
C PHE A 174 -4.27 19.96 10.28
N THR A 175 -2.98 20.23 10.28
CA THR A 175 -2.36 21.35 9.57
C THR A 175 -1.95 20.93 8.16
N ILE A 176 -1.87 21.90 7.25
CA ILE A 176 -1.31 21.67 5.91
C ILE A 176 0.15 21.20 5.98
N SER A 177 0.88 21.55 7.05
CA SER A 177 2.26 21.09 7.28
C SER A 177 2.33 19.60 7.59
N GLU A 178 1.39 19.06 8.38
CA GLU A 178 1.28 17.62 8.64
C GLU A 178 0.90 16.87 7.37
N LEU A 179 -0.05 17.41 6.58
CA LEU A 179 -0.40 16.82 5.28
C LEU A 179 0.80 16.83 4.33
N ARG A 180 1.56 17.92 4.29
CA ARG A 180 2.79 18.01 3.48
C ARG A 180 3.82 16.96 3.89
N ALA A 181 3.95 16.67 5.19
CA ALA A 181 4.88 15.66 5.68
C ALA A 181 4.50 14.25 5.18
N VAL A 182 3.21 13.93 5.10
CA VAL A 182 2.72 12.68 4.50
C VAL A 182 3.10 12.60 3.03
N TYR A 183 2.84 13.64 2.25
CA TYR A 183 3.22 13.68 0.83
C TYR A 183 4.73 13.54 0.63
N ALA A 184 5.54 14.26 1.41
CA ALA A 184 7.00 14.19 1.35
C ALA A 184 7.51 12.77 1.69
N ALA A 185 6.95 12.13 2.71
CA ALA A 185 7.32 10.78 3.11
C ALA A 185 6.99 9.74 2.02
N VAL A 186 5.83 9.85 1.37
CA VAL A 186 5.39 8.90 0.34
C VAL A 186 6.11 9.12 -0.99
N TRP A 187 6.27 10.38 -1.40
CA TRP A 187 6.96 10.73 -2.64
C TRP A 187 8.47 10.63 -2.54
N GLY A 188 9.04 10.67 -1.33
CA GLY A 188 10.48 10.58 -1.10
C GLY A 188 11.23 11.85 -1.53
N GLU A 189 10.55 13.00 -1.56
CA GLU A 189 11.12 14.28 -1.99
C GLU A 189 10.66 15.44 -1.09
N GLU A 190 11.50 16.46 -0.95
CA GLU A 190 11.15 17.65 -0.18
C GLU A 190 10.16 18.54 -0.94
N LEU A 191 9.10 18.98 -0.24
CA LEU A 191 8.07 19.83 -0.81
C LEU A 191 8.15 21.26 -0.29
N HIS A 192 8.20 22.24 -1.20
CA HIS A 192 8.18 23.65 -0.86
C HIS A 192 6.84 24.03 -0.19
N ALA A 193 6.91 24.41 1.08
CA ALA A 193 5.73 24.63 1.94
C ALA A 193 4.70 25.59 1.32
N GLY A 194 5.13 26.75 0.81
CA GLY A 194 4.22 27.73 0.23
C GLY A 194 3.55 27.28 -1.07
N ASN A 195 4.21 26.43 -1.87
CA ASN A 195 3.65 25.94 -3.13
C ASN A 195 2.63 24.84 -2.85
N PHE A 196 3.01 23.89 -1.99
CA PHE A 196 2.12 22.84 -1.53
C PHE A 196 0.85 23.43 -0.90
N HIS A 197 1.01 24.42 0.00
CA HIS A 197 -0.13 25.08 0.64
C HIS A 197 -1.10 25.73 -0.37
N ARG A 198 -0.58 26.44 -1.37
CA ARG A 198 -1.42 27.01 -2.44
C ARG A 198 -2.13 25.93 -3.25
N LYS A 199 -1.44 24.85 -3.63
CA LYS A 199 -2.02 23.74 -4.40
C LYS A 199 -3.17 23.07 -3.62
N VAL A 200 -2.95 22.71 -2.35
CA VAL A 200 -3.97 22.07 -1.51
C VAL A 200 -5.23 22.94 -1.43
N LEU A 201 -5.10 24.24 -1.15
CA LEU A 201 -6.25 25.14 -1.02
C LEU A 201 -6.92 25.49 -2.37
N SER A 202 -6.25 25.23 -3.49
CA SER A 202 -6.82 25.46 -4.82
C SER A 202 -7.74 24.32 -5.29
N VAL A 203 -7.66 23.13 -4.67
CA VAL A 203 -8.47 21.97 -5.03
C VAL A 203 -9.80 21.99 -4.25
N PRO A 204 -10.95 22.17 -4.93
CA PRO A 204 -12.25 22.16 -4.27
C PRO A 204 -12.51 20.83 -3.55
N GLY A 205 -13.08 20.90 -2.34
CA GLY A 205 -13.46 19.73 -1.56
C GLY A 205 -12.29 18.91 -1.01
N PHE A 206 -11.02 19.29 -1.24
CA PHE A 206 -9.90 18.52 -0.73
C PHE A 206 -9.77 18.65 0.80
N VAL A 207 -9.77 19.89 1.29
CA VAL A 207 -9.71 20.19 2.72
C VAL A 207 -10.69 21.30 3.08
N GLU A 208 -11.24 21.23 4.29
CA GLU A 208 -12.14 22.23 4.84
C GLU A 208 -11.51 22.91 6.05
N SER A 209 -11.60 24.24 6.12
CA SER A 209 -11.12 24.99 7.28
C SER A 209 -12.04 24.74 8.47
N THR A 210 -11.47 24.34 9.61
CA THR A 210 -12.20 24.19 10.87
C THR A 210 -12.53 25.54 11.54
N GLY A 211 -11.89 26.63 11.09
CA GLY A 211 -12.00 27.96 11.70
C GLY A 211 -11.16 28.14 12.97
N VAL A 212 -10.52 27.07 13.47
CA VAL A 212 -9.64 27.11 14.64
C VAL A 212 -8.17 26.98 14.27
N THR A 213 -7.29 27.25 15.23
CA THR A 213 -5.83 27.15 15.08
C THR A 213 -5.26 26.16 16.09
N ALA A 214 -4.10 25.59 15.76
CA ALA A 214 -3.39 24.65 16.62
C ALA A 214 -3.08 25.27 18.00
N VAL A 215 -3.07 24.44 19.04
CA VAL A 215 -2.87 24.87 20.44
C VAL A 215 -1.50 25.51 20.65
N ARG A 216 -0.47 25.03 19.93
CA ARG A 216 0.90 25.53 19.98
C ARG A 216 1.26 26.27 18.68
N GLY A 217 2.07 27.32 18.81
CA GLY A 217 2.70 27.97 17.65
C GLY A 217 3.71 27.04 16.97
N GLY A 218 4.18 27.41 15.79
CA GLY A 218 5.23 26.63 15.11
C GLY A 218 6.49 26.49 15.97
N GLU A 219 7.28 25.43 15.76
CA GLU A 219 8.47 25.11 16.56
C GLU A 219 9.47 26.27 16.72
N ARG A 220 9.46 27.24 15.79
CA ARG A 220 10.29 28.45 15.81
C ARG A 220 9.57 29.70 16.31
N GLY A 221 8.50 29.56 17.10
CA GLY A 221 7.71 30.69 17.63
C GLY A 221 6.82 31.37 16.59
N GLY A 222 6.51 30.69 15.49
CA GLY A 222 5.63 31.19 14.43
C GLY A 222 4.15 31.22 14.84
N PRO A 223 3.28 31.91 14.06
CA PRO A 223 1.85 31.96 14.32
C PRO A 223 1.24 30.56 14.39
N ARG A 224 0.15 30.42 15.16
CA ARG A 224 -0.58 29.16 15.27
C ARG A 224 -1.11 28.76 13.89
N ALA A 225 -0.78 27.54 13.45
CA ALA A 225 -1.23 27.02 12.17
C ALA A 225 -2.76 26.82 12.18
N ARG A 226 -3.42 27.06 11.05
CA ARG A 226 -4.85 26.75 10.89
C ARG A 226 -5.05 25.24 10.84
N LEU A 227 -6.13 24.79 11.46
CA LEU A 227 -6.55 23.39 11.39
C LEU A 227 -7.58 23.20 10.28
N TYR A 228 -7.46 22.07 9.61
CA TYR A 228 -8.27 21.61 8.51
C TYR A 228 -8.76 20.20 8.80
N ARG A 229 -9.84 19.81 8.13
CA ARG A 229 -10.36 18.43 8.09
C ARG A 229 -10.43 17.99 6.63
N ALA A 230 -10.49 16.68 6.40
CA ALA A 230 -10.76 16.15 5.06
C ALA A 230 -12.11 16.68 4.56
N GLY A 231 -12.15 17.16 3.31
CA GLY A 231 -13.40 17.52 2.65
C GLY A 231 -14.06 16.32 1.97
N ASP A 232 -15.00 16.59 1.06
CA ASP A 232 -15.81 15.58 0.36
C ASP A 232 -15.26 15.15 -1.00
N ALA A 233 -14.12 15.71 -1.44
CA ALA A 233 -13.51 15.35 -2.71
C ALA A 233 -13.15 13.86 -2.74
N ARG A 234 -13.53 13.18 -3.84
CA ARG A 234 -13.10 11.80 -4.11
C ARG A 234 -11.91 11.73 -5.08
N LEU A 235 -11.74 12.79 -5.86
CA LEU A 235 -10.64 13.00 -6.80
C LEU A 235 -10.10 14.42 -6.63
N LEU A 236 -8.81 14.61 -6.84
CA LEU A 236 -8.16 15.92 -6.78
C LEU A 236 -8.11 16.51 -8.18
N HIS A 237 -8.81 17.62 -8.38
CA HIS A 237 -8.77 18.40 -9.62
C HIS A 237 -8.57 19.89 -9.32
N PRO A 238 -7.44 20.50 -9.76
CA PRO A 238 -6.32 19.86 -10.46
C PRO A 238 -5.58 18.84 -9.58
N ALA A 239 -4.91 17.87 -10.22
CA ALA A 239 -4.09 16.89 -9.52
C ALA A 239 -2.88 17.56 -8.83
N LEU A 240 -2.46 17.02 -7.69
CA LEU A 240 -1.22 17.43 -7.02
C LEU A 240 -0.07 16.60 -7.58
N LEU A 241 0.56 17.08 -8.65
CA LEU A 241 1.69 16.39 -9.27
C LEU A 241 2.95 16.48 -8.39
N ARG A 242 3.72 15.38 -8.36
CA ARG A 242 5.09 15.34 -7.84
C ARG A 242 5.98 16.34 -8.57
N PRO A 243 6.80 17.17 -7.88
CA PRO A 243 7.80 18.03 -8.49
C PRO A 243 8.56 17.42 -9.68
N THR A 244 9.14 16.23 -9.51
CA THR A 244 9.85 15.49 -10.57
C THR A 244 8.99 15.24 -11.81
N ARG A 245 7.69 14.99 -11.63
CA ARG A 245 6.73 14.80 -12.73
C ARG A 245 6.29 16.13 -13.35
N GLU A 246 6.20 17.20 -12.57
CA GLU A 246 5.90 18.55 -13.07
C GLU A 246 6.98 19.07 -14.02
N GLU A 247 8.25 18.78 -13.72
CA GLU A 247 9.38 19.15 -14.58
C GLU A 247 9.34 18.42 -15.92
N GLY A 248 8.91 17.16 -15.95
CA GLY A 248 8.82 16.37 -17.18
C GLY A 248 7.60 16.66 -18.06
N VAL A 249 6.57 17.34 -17.53
CA VAL A 249 5.33 17.70 -18.26
C VAL A 249 5.38 19.14 -18.80
N ARG A 250 6.30 19.97 -18.30
CA ARG A 250 6.53 21.35 -18.78
C ARG A 250 7.47 21.37 -19.98
#